data_AF-A0A7S0UDH2-F1
#
_entry.id   AF-A0A7S0UDH2-F1
#
_cell.length_a   1.000
_cell.length_b   1.000
_cell.length_c   1.000
_cell.angle_alpha   90.00
_cell.angle_beta   90.00
_cell.angle_gamma   90.00
#
_symmetry.space_group_name_H-M   'P 1'
#
loop_
_entity.id
_entity.type
_entity.pdbx_description
1 polymer ?
#
loop_
_entity_poly.entity_id
_entity_poly.type
_entity_poly.pdbx_seq_one_letter_code
_entity_poly.pdbx_strand_id
1 'polypeptide(L)'
;GGIKSTGLPWELGLAETHQTLVMNDLRSRVILETDGQLKTGQDVVKAIILGAEECGFSTAPLVSLGCIMMRKCHLNVCPVGVATQDPELRKKFKGMPEHVVNFMWMIGEEVREHMASVGVRTVNELIGRTDLLKYDESTRNEKTKGLDLSPILTHALDLKGLLNPNADVRNTTKQDHELEKHIDMTHLLPQAQ
;
A
#
# COMPACT_ATOMS: atom_id res chain seq x y z
N GLY A 1 -3.63 23.31 -8.61
CA GLY A 1 -4.82 22.91 -7.84
C GLY A 1 -4.74 21.49 -7.31
N GLY A 2 -4.47 20.48 -8.15
CA GLY A 2 -4.66 19.06 -7.81
C GLY A 2 -4.00 18.55 -6.51
N ILE A 3 -2.75 18.91 -6.23
CA ILE A 3 -1.98 18.32 -5.09
C ILE A 3 -2.64 18.57 -3.72
N LYS A 4 -3.42 19.65 -3.56
CA LYS A 4 -3.98 20.06 -2.26
C LYS A 4 -5.46 19.79 -2.10
N SER A 5 -6.16 19.45 -3.18
CA SER A 5 -7.63 19.46 -3.22
C SER A 5 -8.23 18.27 -3.95
N THR A 6 -7.43 17.25 -4.24
CA THR A 6 -7.85 16.04 -4.96
C THR A 6 -7.29 14.82 -4.27
N GLY A 7 -8.12 13.79 -4.14
CA GLY A 7 -7.81 12.55 -3.43
C GLY A 7 -8.36 12.53 -2.00
N LEU A 8 -8.40 11.32 -1.45
CA LEU A 8 -8.74 11.03 -0.06
C LEU A 8 -7.57 10.27 0.59
N PRO A 9 -7.51 10.21 1.93
CA PRO A 9 -6.57 9.34 2.64
C PRO A 9 -6.73 7.89 2.19
N TRP A 10 -5.61 7.18 2.04
CA TRP A 10 -5.62 5.79 1.59
C TRP A 10 -6.34 4.87 2.58
N GLU A 11 -6.38 5.23 3.87
CA GLU A 11 -7.06 4.48 4.92
C GLU A 11 -8.56 4.30 4.61
N LEU A 12 -9.20 5.33 4.05
CA LEU A 12 -10.61 5.28 3.68
C LEU A 12 -10.82 4.36 2.47
N GLY A 13 -10.09 4.61 1.39
CA GLY A 13 -10.27 3.89 0.13
C GLY A 13 -9.85 2.42 0.23
N LEU A 14 -8.80 2.12 0.98
CA LEU A 14 -8.32 0.77 1.22
C LEU A 14 -9.35 -0.03 2.04
N ALA A 15 -9.81 0.52 3.15
CA ALA A 15 -10.81 -0.14 4.00
C ALA A 15 -12.11 -0.39 3.22
N GLU A 16 -12.62 0.62 2.51
CA GLU A 16 -13.84 0.48 1.69
C GLU A 16 -13.68 -0.58 0.60
N THR A 17 -12.54 -0.61 -0.09
CA THR A 17 -12.25 -1.61 -1.14
C THR A 17 -12.20 -3.01 -0.54
N HIS A 18 -11.45 -3.19 0.56
CA HIS A 18 -11.34 -4.46 1.26
C HIS A 18 -12.72 -4.96 1.72
N GLN A 19 -13.47 -4.11 2.43
CA GLN A 19 -14.80 -4.41 2.95
C GLN A 19 -15.79 -4.75 1.83
N THR A 20 -15.81 -3.99 0.74
CA THR A 20 -16.72 -4.22 -0.39
C THR A 20 -16.41 -5.53 -1.10
N LEU A 21 -15.13 -5.84 -1.31
CA LEU A 21 -14.73 -7.08 -1.97
C LEU A 21 -15.06 -8.31 -1.12
N VAL A 22 -14.88 -8.23 0.20
CA VAL A 22 -15.25 -9.31 1.13
C VAL A 22 -16.78 -9.48 1.16
N MET A 23 -17.52 -8.36 1.27
CA MET A 23 -18.98 -8.37 1.25
C MET A 23 -19.55 -9.11 0.04
N ASN A 24 -18.88 -8.99 -1.11
CA ASN A 24 -19.30 -9.57 -2.39
C ASN A 24 -18.63 -10.91 -2.74
N ASP A 25 -17.88 -11.54 -1.82
CA ASP A 25 -17.16 -12.80 -2.08
C ASP A 25 -16.17 -12.72 -3.28
N LEU A 26 -15.55 -11.54 -3.45
CA LEU A 26 -14.60 -11.25 -4.54
C LEU A 26 -13.15 -11.07 -4.05
N ARG A 27 -12.95 -10.92 -2.74
CA ARG A 27 -11.64 -10.59 -2.15
C ARG A 27 -10.56 -11.65 -2.38
N SER A 28 -10.95 -12.92 -2.53
CA SER A 28 -10.07 -14.05 -2.83
C SER A 28 -9.32 -13.93 -4.16
N ARG A 29 -9.81 -13.10 -5.09
CA ARG A 29 -9.37 -13.06 -6.48
C ARG A 29 -8.36 -11.97 -6.78
N VAL A 30 -8.18 -11.01 -5.88
CA VAL A 30 -7.35 -9.82 -6.12
C VAL A 30 -6.36 -9.61 -4.99
N ILE A 31 -5.19 -9.08 -5.33
CA ILE A 31 -4.22 -8.56 -4.37
C ILE A 31 -4.53 -7.08 -4.21
N LEU A 32 -4.62 -6.60 -2.97
CA LEU A 32 -4.78 -5.17 -2.69
C LEU A 32 -3.43 -4.54 -2.40
N GLU A 33 -3.03 -3.59 -3.22
CA GLU A 33 -1.85 -2.76 -3.00
C GLU A 33 -2.29 -1.38 -2.49
N THR A 34 -1.50 -0.80 -1.58
CA THR A 34 -1.65 0.61 -1.20
C THR A 34 -0.32 1.33 -1.21
N ASP A 35 -0.33 2.59 -1.62
CA ASP A 35 0.78 3.52 -1.47
C ASP A 35 0.28 4.86 -0.90
N GLY A 36 1.21 5.79 -0.67
CA GLY A 36 0.85 7.14 -0.23
C GLY A 36 1.50 7.51 1.08
N GLN A 37 2.72 8.03 0.99
CA GLN A 37 3.49 8.53 2.15
C GLN A 37 3.78 7.49 3.24
N LEU A 38 3.74 6.19 2.91
CA LEU A 38 4.29 5.14 3.76
C LEU A 38 5.79 5.38 4.00
N LYS A 39 6.19 5.51 5.26
CA LYS A 39 7.56 5.87 5.66
C LYS A 39 8.14 4.95 6.72
N THR A 40 7.29 4.25 7.45
CA THR A 40 7.66 3.46 8.64
C THR A 40 7.05 2.07 8.55
N GLY A 41 7.61 1.12 9.31
CA GLY A 41 7.02 -0.19 9.50
C GLY A 41 5.64 -0.11 10.15
N GLN A 42 5.39 0.89 11.01
CA GLN A 42 4.06 1.12 11.56
C GLN A 42 3.02 1.45 10.47
N ASP A 43 3.37 2.28 9.48
CA ASP A 43 2.48 2.61 8.37
C ASP A 43 2.11 1.35 7.57
N VAL A 44 3.10 0.50 7.29
CA VAL A 44 2.93 -0.78 6.60
C VAL A 44 2.00 -1.72 7.37
N VAL A 45 2.21 -1.86 8.68
CA VAL A 45 1.36 -2.73 9.51
C VAL A 45 -0.08 -2.23 9.56
N LYS A 46 -0.29 -0.91 9.67
CA LYS A 46 -1.64 -0.30 9.59
C LYS A 46 -2.29 -0.57 8.24
N ALA A 47 -1.56 -0.42 7.13
CA ALA A 47 -2.05 -0.75 5.80
C ALA A 47 -2.48 -2.22 5.67
N ILE A 48 -1.64 -3.15 6.14
CA ILE A 48 -1.96 -4.58 6.12
C ILE A 48 -3.20 -4.88 6.95
N ILE A 49 -3.29 -4.33 8.16
CA ILE A 49 -4.47 -4.51 9.02
C ILE A 49 -5.76 -3.99 8.36
N LEU A 50 -5.68 -2.88 7.62
CA LEU A 50 -6.81 -2.33 6.86
C LEU A 50 -7.13 -3.10 5.56
N GLY A 51 -6.34 -4.11 5.21
CA GLY A 51 -6.67 -5.07 4.15
C GLY A 51 -5.69 -5.13 2.99
N ALA A 52 -4.58 -4.38 3.02
CA ALA A 52 -3.54 -4.46 2.00
C ALA A 52 -2.72 -5.76 2.12
N GLU A 53 -2.23 -6.21 0.97
CA GLU A 53 -1.29 -7.33 0.82
C GLU A 53 0.07 -6.84 0.31
N GLU A 54 0.07 -5.74 -0.43
CA GLU A 54 1.28 -5.09 -0.94
C GLU A 54 1.31 -3.61 -0.55
N CYS A 55 2.51 -3.09 -0.32
CA CYS A 55 2.74 -1.71 0.12
C CYS A 55 3.77 -1.03 -0.80
N GLY A 56 3.32 -0.04 -1.56
CA GLY A 56 4.13 0.74 -2.47
C GLY A 56 4.89 1.88 -1.77
N PHE A 57 6.15 2.08 -2.15
CA PHE A 57 6.98 3.17 -1.64
C PHE A 57 7.48 4.04 -2.78
N SER A 58 7.37 5.36 -2.61
CA SER A 58 7.81 6.34 -3.61
C SER A 58 8.80 7.36 -3.03
N THR A 59 8.33 8.26 -2.16
CA THR A 59 9.17 9.36 -1.68
C THR A 59 10.28 8.91 -0.73
N ALA A 60 10.03 7.98 0.19
CA ALA A 60 11.02 7.56 1.17
C ALA A 60 12.26 6.89 0.54
N PRO A 61 12.14 5.97 -0.45
CA PRO A 61 13.27 5.49 -1.23
C PRO A 61 14.03 6.59 -1.99
N LEU A 62 13.34 7.59 -2.54
CA LEU A 62 14.02 8.73 -3.17
C LEU A 62 14.84 9.54 -2.17
N VAL A 63 14.36 9.67 -0.93
CA VAL A 63 15.09 10.32 0.16
C VAL A 63 16.31 9.50 0.56
N SER A 64 16.22 8.17 0.66
CA SER A 64 17.40 7.33 0.93
C SER A 64 18.45 7.40 -0.20
N LEU A 65 18.02 7.66 -1.43
CA LEU A 65 18.89 7.93 -2.58
C LEU A 65 19.46 9.36 -2.61
N GLY A 66 19.06 10.25 -1.70
CA GLY A 66 19.63 11.59 -1.53
C GLY A 66 18.69 12.76 -1.86
N CYS A 67 17.39 12.51 -2.09
CA CYS A 67 16.42 13.61 -2.24
C CYS A 67 16.35 14.46 -0.95
N ILE A 68 16.58 15.76 -1.09
CA ILE A 68 16.53 16.74 0.01
C ILE A 68 15.18 17.48 0.10
N MET A 69 14.14 16.98 -0.56
CA MET A 69 12.78 17.55 -0.53
C MET A 69 12.69 19.03 -0.93
N MET A 70 13.50 19.48 -1.90
CA MET A 70 13.51 20.87 -2.41
C MET A 70 12.22 21.28 -3.15
N ARG A 71 11.43 20.31 -3.64
CA ARG A 71 10.17 20.53 -4.38
C ARG A 71 10.29 21.35 -5.68
N LYS A 72 11.47 21.32 -6.32
CA LYS A 72 11.72 21.90 -7.64
C LYS A 72 11.90 20.85 -8.75
N CYS A 73 11.35 19.64 -8.55
CA CYS A 73 11.52 18.52 -9.47
C CYS A 73 11.03 18.85 -10.90
N HIS A 74 9.96 19.64 -11.03
CA HIS A 74 9.39 20.08 -12.30
C HIS A 74 10.24 21.12 -13.06
N LEU A 75 11.25 21.71 -12.42
CA LEU A 75 12.09 22.77 -13.01
C LEU A 75 13.40 22.24 -13.60
N ASN A 76 13.63 20.91 -13.56
CA ASN A 76 14.86 20.28 -14.05
C ASN A 76 16.16 20.71 -13.30
N VAL A 77 16.06 21.43 -12.18
CA VAL A 77 17.22 21.98 -11.42
C VAL A 77 17.49 21.23 -10.11
N CYS A 78 17.31 19.91 -10.08
CA CYS A 78 17.57 19.12 -8.87
C CYS A 78 19.06 19.21 -8.47
N PRO A 79 19.39 19.75 -7.28
CA PRO A 79 20.79 20.03 -6.92
C PRO A 79 21.60 18.76 -6.58
N VAL A 80 20.90 17.63 -6.39
CA VAL A 80 21.46 16.34 -5.98
C VAL A 80 21.33 15.27 -7.07
N GLY A 81 20.93 15.66 -8.29
CA GLY A 81 20.90 14.74 -9.43
C GLY A 81 19.78 13.70 -9.44
N VAL A 82 18.79 13.77 -8.53
CA VAL A 82 17.69 12.79 -8.44
C VAL A 82 16.63 13.00 -9.53
N ALA A 83 16.08 14.21 -9.64
CA ALA A 83 14.99 14.53 -10.57
C ALA A 83 15.41 15.62 -11.57
N THR A 84 16.36 15.29 -12.44
CA THR A 84 16.89 16.17 -13.48
C THR A 84 17.44 15.35 -14.66
N GLN A 85 17.29 15.88 -15.86
CA GLN A 85 17.89 15.36 -17.09
C GLN A 85 19.17 16.11 -17.49
N ASP A 86 19.50 17.21 -16.79
CA ASP A 86 20.72 17.98 -17.03
C ASP A 86 21.97 17.12 -16.74
N PRO A 87 22.89 16.94 -17.71
CA PRO A 87 24.07 16.09 -17.53
C PRO A 87 24.99 16.53 -16.38
N GLU A 88 25.16 17.83 -16.13
CA GLU A 88 26.02 18.35 -15.06
C GLU A 88 25.39 18.17 -13.68
N LEU A 89 24.06 18.28 -13.58
CA LEU A 89 23.35 18.02 -12.33
C LEU A 89 23.25 16.51 -12.05
N ARG A 90 23.08 15.67 -13.08
CA ARG A 90 23.05 14.20 -12.92
C ARG A 90 24.36 13.65 -12.35
N LYS A 91 25.51 14.23 -12.70
CA LYS A 91 26.82 13.88 -12.10
C LYS A 91 26.86 14.07 -10.57
N LYS A 92 25.94 14.84 -9.99
CA LYS A 92 25.85 15.08 -8.53
C LYS A 92 25.10 13.97 -7.79
N PHE A 93 24.48 13.03 -8.50
CA PHE A 93 23.80 11.89 -7.89
C PHE A 93 24.82 10.97 -7.19
N LYS A 94 24.58 10.70 -5.90
CA LYS A 94 25.43 9.83 -5.06
C LYS A 94 24.66 8.66 -4.44
N GLY A 95 23.40 8.47 -4.83
CA GLY A 95 22.58 7.38 -4.33
C GLY A 95 23.12 6.04 -4.82
N MET A 96 23.16 5.05 -3.93
CA MET A 96 23.61 3.70 -4.23
C MET A 96 22.46 2.71 -4.00
N PRO A 97 22.37 1.60 -4.77
CA PRO A 97 21.34 0.58 -4.57
C PRO A 97 21.26 0.10 -3.11
N GLU A 98 22.39 -0.01 -2.43
CA GLU A 98 22.52 -0.41 -1.03
C GLU A 98 21.74 0.51 -0.08
N HIS A 99 21.59 1.80 -0.40
CA HIS A 99 20.81 2.72 0.43
C HIS A 99 19.31 2.37 0.43
N VAL A 100 18.80 1.92 -0.72
CA VAL A 100 17.40 1.47 -0.84
C VAL A 100 17.22 0.10 -0.21
N VAL A 101 18.17 -0.82 -0.42
CA VAL A 101 18.17 -2.14 0.23
C VAL A 101 18.16 -1.99 1.74
N ASN A 102 19.05 -1.15 2.31
CA ASN A 102 19.10 -0.89 3.74
C ASN A 102 17.82 -0.25 4.26
N PHE A 103 17.24 0.70 3.51
CA PHE A 103 15.94 1.29 3.86
C PHE A 103 14.84 0.21 3.94
N MET A 104 14.70 -0.64 2.93
CA MET A 104 13.69 -1.71 2.92
C MET A 104 13.96 -2.76 3.98
N TRP A 105 15.23 -3.05 4.29
CA TRP A 105 15.60 -3.94 5.39
C TRP A 105 15.10 -3.39 6.73
N MET A 106 15.36 -2.11 7.02
CA MET A 106 14.90 -1.46 8.25
C MET A 106 13.37 -1.44 8.36
N ILE A 107 12.66 -1.15 7.27
CA ILE A 107 11.19 -1.24 7.22
C ILE A 107 10.74 -2.67 7.56
N GLY A 108 11.35 -3.68 6.93
CA GLY A 108 11.05 -5.08 7.18
C GLY A 108 11.32 -5.50 8.62
N GLU A 109 12.37 -4.97 9.25
CA GLU A 109 12.68 -5.21 10.68
C GLU A 109 11.59 -4.63 11.58
N GLU A 110 11.23 -3.35 11.39
CA GLU A 110 10.21 -2.65 12.17
C GLU A 110 8.83 -3.31 12.03
N VAL A 111 8.47 -3.78 10.83
CA VAL A 111 7.26 -4.57 10.60
C VAL A 111 7.26 -5.85 11.44
N ARG A 112 8.38 -6.58 11.49
CA ARG A 112 8.50 -7.81 12.30
C ARG A 112 8.42 -7.53 13.79
N GLU A 113 8.98 -6.42 14.26
CA GLU A 113 8.87 -5.98 15.66
C GLU A 113 7.41 -5.71 16.04
N HIS A 114 6.65 -5.01 15.19
CA HIS A 114 5.23 -4.78 15.39
C HIS A 114 4.40 -6.07 15.30
N MET A 115 4.69 -6.96 14.36
CA MET A 115 4.06 -8.29 14.28
C MET A 115 4.29 -9.10 15.56
N ALA A 116 5.51 -9.10 16.09
CA ALA A 116 5.85 -9.78 17.33
C ALA A 116 5.09 -9.19 18.52
N SER A 117 4.91 -7.86 18.57
CA SER A 117 4.22 -7.20 19.70
C SER A 117 2.72 -7.50 19.75
N VAL A 118 2.09 -7.80 18.61
CA VAL A 118 0.68 -8.23 18.53
C VAL A 118 0.51 -9.75 18.43
N GLY A 119 1.61 -10.51 18.52
CA GLY A 119 1.58 -11.97 18.66
C GLY A 119 1.33 -12.76 17.36
N VAL A 120 1.61 -12.17 16.20
CA VAL A 120 1.42 -12.83 14.88
C VAL A 120 2.75 -13.23 14.25
N ARG A 121 2.76 -14.30 13.46
CA ARG A 121 4.00 -14.83 12.86
C ARG A 121 4.14 -14.54 11.37
N THR A 122 3.04 -14.35 10.67
CA THR A 122 3.02 -14.10 9.23
C THR A 122 2.20 -12.86 8.90
N VAL A 123 2.54 -12.19 7.79
CA VAL A 123 1.76 -11.04 7.27
C VAL A 123 0.31 -11.46 6.99
N ASN A 124 0.09 -12.70 6.54
CA ASN A 124 -1.24 -13.23 6.27
C ASN A 124 -2.15 -13.27 7.51
N GLU A 125 -1.59 -13.37 8.72
CA GLU A 125 -2.35 -13.31 9.97
C GLU A 125 -2.80 -11.89 10.34
N LEU A 126 -2.24 -10.85 9.71
CA LEU A 126 -2.61 -9.45 9.94
C LEU A 126 -3.67 -8.92 8.97
N ILE A 127 -3.73 -9.46 7.75
CA ILE A 127 -4.57 -8.88 6.69
C ILE A 127 -6.03 -8.80 7.16
N GLY A 128 -6.58 -7.59 7.22
CA GLY A 128 -7.98 -7.36 7.61
C GLY A 128 -8.28 -7.46 9.12
N ARG A 129 -7.27 -7.65 9.99
CA ARG A 129 -7.44 -7.79 11.45
C ARG A 129 -7.66 -6.45 12.15
N THR A 130 -8.73 -5.75 11.77
CA THR A 130 -9.04 -4.41 12.30
C THR A 130 -9.27 -4.39 13.81
N ASP A 131 -9.53 -5.54 14.43
CA ASP A 131 -9.59 -5.73 15.89
C ASP A 131 -8.26 -5.40 16.61
N LEU A 132 -7.14 -5.41 15.89
CA LEU A 132 -5.82 -5.04 16.42
C LEU A 132 -5.59 -3.52 16.45
N LEU A 133 -6.49 -2.73 15.85
CA LEU A 133 -6.44 -1.28 15.86
C LEU A 133 -7.51 -0.69 16.77
N LYS A 134 -7.12 0.33 17.53
CA LYS A 134 -8.04 1.16 18.27
C LYS A 134 -7.64 2.61 18.12
N TYR A 135 -8.64 3.49 18.10
CA TYR A 135 -8.40 4.92 18.19
C TYR A 135 -7.92 5.28 19.59
N ASP A 136 -6.89 6.11 19.68
CA ASP A 136 -6.40 6.63 20.95
C ASP A 136 -7.19 7.89 21.32
N GLU A 137 -8.20 7.71 22.18
CA GLU A 137 -9.06 8.78 22.68
C GLU A 137 -8.30 9.89 23.42
N SER A 138 -7.10 9.61 23.94
CA SER A 138 -6.27 10.63 24.60
C SER A 138 -5.80 11.73 23.65
N THR A 139 -5.82 11.46 22.33
CA THR A 139 -5.42 12.41 21.28
C THR A 139 -6.56 13.34 20.83
N ARG A 140 -7.78 13.13 21.32
CA ARG A 140 -8.97 13.85 20.90
C ARG A 140 -8.93 15.30 21.38
N ASN A 141 -9.34 16.21 20.50
CA ASN A 141 -9.41 17.65 20.75
C ASN A 141 -10.66 18.26 20.10
N GLU A 142 -10.90 19.55 20.33
CA GLU A 142 -12.08 20.26 19.82
C GLU A 142 -12.27 20.16 18.30
N LYS A 143 -11.18 20.02 17.52
CA LYS A 143 -11.25 19.89 16.06
C LYS A 143 -11.54 18.47 15.59
N THR A 144 -11.29 17.46 16.42
CA THR A 144 -11.42 16.03 16.09
C THR A 144 -12.61 15.37 16.80
N LYS A 145 -13.34 16.09 17.65
CA LYS A 145 -14.48 15.55 18.43
C LYS A 145 -15.60 14.92 17.59
N GLY A 146 -15.74 15.32 16.33
CA GLY A 146 -16.73 14.78 15.40
C GLY A 146 -16.22 13.64 14.52
N LEU A 147 -14.96 13.23 14.66
CA LEU A 147 -14.38 12.17 13.85
C LEU A 147 -14.84 10.81 14.36
N ASP A 148 -15.46 10.03 13.48
CA ASP A 148 -15.82 8.64 13.74
C ASP A 148 -14.99 7.72 12.82
N LEU A 149 -14.15 6.89 13.44
CA LEU A 149 -13.31 5.92 12.73
C LEU A 149 -13.91 4.51 12.75
N SER A 150 -15.08 4.32 13.38
CA SER A 150 -15.74 3.02 13.43
C SER A 150 -15.97 2.40 12.04
N PRO A 151 -16.32 3.17 10.97
CA PRO A 151 -16.50 2.60 9.64
C PRO A 151 -15.24 1.93 9.07
N ILE A 152 -14.05 2.52 9.29
CA ILE A 152 -12.78 1.93 8.82
C ILE A 152 -12.26 0.81 9.71
N LEU A 153 -12.66 0.78 10.98
CA LEU A 153 -12.24 -0.26 11.94
C LEU A 153 -13.21 -1.44 12.01
N THR A 154 -14.35 -1.37 11.30
CA THR A 154 -15.30 -2.49 11.24
C THR A 154 -14.69 -3.65 10.47
N HIS A 155 -14.67 -4.82 11.10
CA HIS A 155 -14.16 -6.04 10.49
C HIS A 155 -15.05 -6.44 9.30
N ALA A 156 -14.45 -6.82 8.18
CA ALA A 156 -15.19 -7.02 6.94
C ALA A 156 -16.23 -8.15 7.00
N LEU A 157 -15.99 -9.17 7.83
CA LEU A 157 -16.95 -10.26 8.06
C LEU A 157 -18.14 -9.87 8.96
N ASP A 158 -18.06 -8.74 9.67
CA ASP A 158 -19.13 -8.25 10.54
C ASP A 158 -20.12 -7.32 9.80
N LEU A 159 -19.88 -7.08 8.51
CA LEU A 159 -20.71 -6.19 7.70
C LEU A 159 -22.08 -6.81 7.42
N LYS A 160 -23.11 -5.96 7.48
CA LYS A 160 -24.46 -6.33 7.03
C LYS A 160 -24.46 -6.50 5.51
N GLY A 161 -25.10 -7.57 5.02
CA GLY A 161 -25.21 -7.84 3.59
C GLY A 161 -24.08 -8.68 3.01
N LEU A 162 -23.25 -9.30 3.86
CA LEU A 162 -22.26 -10.29 3.46
C LEU A 162 -22.93 -11.43 2.66
N LEU A 163 -22.47 -11.66 1.42
CA LEU A 163 -23.00 -12.73 0.57
C LEU A 163 -22.56 -14.13 1.05
N ASN A 164 -21.36 -14.23 1.61
CA ASN A 164 -20.76 -15.48 2.09
C ASN A 164 -20.15 -15.29 3.49
N PRO A 165 -20.68 -15.92 4.54
CA PRO A 165 -20.12 -15.86 5.90
C PRO A 165 -18.68 -16.34 6.02
N ASN A 166 -18.23 -17.17 5.08
CA ASN A 166 -16.88 -17.73 5.02
C ASN A 166 -16.07 -17.10 3.88
N ALA A 167 -16.39 -15.87 3.46
CA ALA A 167 -15.63 -15.16 2.43
C ALA A 167 -14.16 -15.02 2.88
N ASP A 168 -13.24 -15.22 1.94
CA ASP A 168 -11.82 -14.98 2.19
C ASP A 168 -11.56 -13.47 2.37
N VAL A 169 -10.66 -13.12 3.30
CA VAL A 169 -10.28 -11.71 3.57
C VAL A 169 -9.00 -11.27 2.85
N ARG A 170 -8.38 -12.17 2.08
CA ARG A 170 -7.13 -11.94 1.34
C ARG A 170 -7.13 -12.69 0.02
N ASN A 171 -6.11 -12.50 -0.82
CA ASN A 171 -5.96 -13.29 -2.04
C ASN A 171 -5.66 -14.76 -1.68
N THR A 172 -6.46 -15.67 -2.23
CA THR A 172 -6.34 -17.13 -2.05
C THR A 172 -6.46 -17.87 -3.38
N THR A 173 -6.99 -17.21 -4.40
CA THR A 173 -7.28 -17.80 -5.71
C THR A 173 -6.48 -17.08 -6.79
N LYS A 174 -5.75 -17.87 -7.59
CA LYS A 174 -5.11 -17.36 -8.80
C LYS A 174 -6.16 -17.15 -9.88
N GLN A 175 -6.12 -16.01 -10.56
CA GLN A 175 -6.98 -15.77 -11.71
C GLN A 175 -6.49 -16.56 -12.92
N ASP A 176 -7.41 -17.23 -13.58
CA ASP A 176 -7.24 -17.82 -14.91
C ASP A 176 -7.99 -16.94 -15.90
N HIS A 177 -7.26 -16.34 -16.83
CA HIS A 177 -7.80 -15.48 -17.88
C HIS A 177 -7.98 -16.24 -19.20
N GLU A 178 -7.74 -17.56 -19.20
CA GLU A 178 -7.84 -18.44 -20.35
C GLU A 178 -7.05 -17.94 -21.58
N LEU A 179 -5.89 -17.30 -21.35
CA LEU A 179 -5.11 -16.64 -22.40
C LEU A 179 -4.72 -17.63 -23.50
N GLU A 180 -4.39 -18.86 -23.14
CA GLU A 180 -4.10 -19.95 -24.06
C GLU A 180 -5.24 -20.29 -25.04
N LYS A 181 -6.48 -19.88 -24.75
CA LYS A 181 -7.63 -20.06 -25.65
C LYS A 181 -7.85 -18.88 -26.60
N HIS A 182 -7.17 -17.75 -26.40
CA HIS A 182 -7.33 -16.59 -27.26
C HIS A 182 -6.85 -16.86 -28.69
N ILE A 183 -7.44 -16.15 -29.65
CA ILE A 183 -7.08 -16.26 -31.08
C ILE A 183 -5.60 -15.96 -31.32
N ASP A 184 -5.03 -15.00 -30.58
CA ASP A 184 -3.62 -14.65 -30.63
C ASP A 184 -2.72 -15.85 -30.33
N MET A 185 -3.04 -16.60 -29.26
CA MET A 185 -2.26 -17.74 -28.82
C MET A 185 -2.49 -18.99 -29.68
N THR A 186 -3.73 -19.19 -30.11
CA THR A 186 -4.13 -20.40 -30.84
C THR A 186 -3.88 -20.34 -32.34
N HIS A 187 -3.89 -19.14 -32.94
CA HIS A 187 -3.81 -18.98 -34.41
C HIS A 187 -2.72 -18.00 -34.85
N LEU A 188 -2.61 -16.81 -34.24
CA LEU A 188 -1.74 -15.75 -34.77
C LEU A 188 -0.26 -16.00 -34.47
N LEU A 189 0.09 -16.34 -33.22
CA LEU A 189 1.48 -16.60 -32.82
C LEU A 189 2.11 -17.79 -33.56
N PRO A 190 1.43 -18.95 -33.71
CA PRO A 190 1.98 -20.06 -34.50
C PRO A 190 2.23 -19.71 -35.98
N GLN A 191 1.50 -18.74 -36.54
CA GLN A 191 1.70 -18.28 -37.91
C GLN A 191 2.84 -17.25 -38.05
N ALA A 192 3.28 -16.65 -36.94
CA ALA A 192 4.34 -15.65 -36.90
C ALA A 192 5.74 -16.24 -36.59
N GLN A 193 5.82 -17.53 -36.31
CA GLN A 193 7.06 -18.29 -36.07
C GLN A 193 7.53 -18.99 -37.36
#